data_AF-A0A094FGR1-F1
#
_entry.id   AF-A0A094FGR1-F1
#
_cell.length_a   1.000
_cell.length_b   1.000
_cell.length_c   1.000
_cell.angle_alpha   90.00
_cell.angle_beta   90.00
_cell.angle_gamma   90.00
#
_symmetry.space_group_name_H-M   'P 1'
#
loop_
_entity.id
_entity.type
_entity.pdbx_description
1 polymer ?
#
loop_
_entity_poly.entity_id
_entity_poly.type
_entity_poly.pdbx_seq_one_letter_code
_entity_poly.pdbx_strand_id
1 'polypeptide(L)'
;MGVAHTFFRRFTWSDNALWKEDIQDHRVAVVLAGRDVIVDTKAIGAYLTDADDWSLETESWENGLWKGDGLDVLWFQDLGHGEIFNGRMRKRLVDIVRRFVVEE
;
A
#
# COMPACT_ATOMS: atom_id res chain seq x y z
N MET A 1 -17.32 7.98 21.11
CA MET A 1 -16.28 6.92 21.03
C MET A 1 -15.25 7.34 19.99
N GLY A 2 -13.96 7.17 20.25
CA GLY A 2 -12.87 7.54 19.32
C GLY A 2 -12.26 6.35 18.59
N VAL A 3 -11.38 6.62 17.61
CA VAL A 3 -10.67 5.62 16.80
C VAL A 3 -9.91 4.62 17.67
N ALA A 4 -9.09 5.11 18.62
CA ALA A 4 -8.31 4.27 19.53
C ALA A 4 -9.18 3.30 20.36
N HIS A 5 -10.32 3.76 20.88
CA HIS A 5 -11.23 2.91 21.64
C HIS A 5 -11.84 1.79 20.79
N THR A 6 -12.21 2.10 19.55
CA THR A 6 -12.78 1.12 18.62
C THR A 6 -11.73 0.10 18.22
N PHE A 7 -10.52 0.55 17.91
CA PHE A 7 -9.41 -0.30 17.54
C PHE A 7 -9.04 -1.28 18.65
N PHE A 8 -8.92 -0.82 19.90
CA PHE A 8 -8.49 -1.69 21.01
C PHE A 8 -9.53 -2.73 21.44
N ARG A 9 -10.84 -2.46 21.27
CA ARG A 9 -11.90 -3.34 21.79
C ARG A 9 -12.66 -4.12 20.73
N ARG A 10 -12.57 -3.73 19.46
CA ARG A 10 -13.41 -4.26 18.38
C ARG A 10 -12.63 -4.63 17.12
N PHE A 11 -11.31 -4.48 17.12
CA PHE A 11 -10.48 -4.84 15.98
C PHE A 11 -9.53 -5.98 16.37
N THR A 12 -9.82 -7.18 15.85
CA THR A 12 -8.91 -8.32 15.92
C THR A 12 -8.06 -8.31 14.65
N TRP A 13 -6.76 -8.04 14.79
CA TRP A 13 -5.86 -7.94 13.64
C TRP A 13 -5.90 -9.19 12.74
N SER A 14 -5.91 -10.38 13.33
CA SER A 14 -5.95 -11.65 12.60
C SER A 14 -7.20 -11.83 11.74
N ASP A 15 -8.31 -11.19 12.11
CA ASP A 15 -9.58 -11.29 11.36
C ASP A 15 -9.74 -10.18 10.31
N ASN A 16 -8.86 -9.17 10.32
CA ASN A 16 -9.00 -7.95 9.51
C ASN A 16 -7.73 -7.64 8.67
N ALA A 17 -6.77 -8.55 8.65
CA ALA A 17 -5.59 -8.47 7.79
C ALA A 17 -5.80 -9.36 6.55
N LEU A 18 -5.39 -8.87 5.39
CA LEU A 18 -5.19 -9.69 4.21
C LEU A 18 -3.72 -10.09 4.15
N TRP A 19 -3.46 -11.37 3.89
CA TRP A 19 -2.14 -11.89 3.59
C TRP A 19 -1.84 -11.79 2.11
N LYS A 20 -0.58 -12.00 1.73
CA LYS A 20 -0.17 -11.94 0.32
C LYS A 20 -0.93 -12.97 -0.53
N GLU A 21 -1.19 -14.14 0.03
CA GLU A 21 -1.93 -15.22 -0.62
C GLU A 21 -3.40 -14.85 -0.86
N ASP A 22 -4.00 -14.05 0.02
CA ASP A 22 -5.40 -13.61 -0.11
C ASP A 22 -5.62 -12.63 -1.26
N ILE A 23 -4.54 -12.02 -1.78
CA ILE A 23 -4.60 -11.00 -2.84
C ILE A 23 -4.01 -11.46 -4.18
N GLN A 24 -3.39 -12.63 -4.25
CA GLN A 24 -2.67 -13.11 -5.45
C GLN A 24 -3.57 -13.28 -6.69
N ASP A 25 -4.82 -13.72 -6.51
CA ASP A 25 -5.77 -13.93 -7.61
C ASP A 25 -6.64 -12.69 -7.90
N HIS A 26 -6.27 -11.55 -7.32
CA HIS A 26 -7.02 -10.30 -7.44
C HIS A 26 -6.15 -9.21 -8.03
N ARG A 27 -6.80 -8.33 -8.80
CA ARG A 27 -6.15 -7.08 -9.17
C ARG A 27 -6.11 -6.18 -7.95
N VAL A 28 -4.90 -5.86 -7.47
CA VAL A 28 -4.69 -5.07 -6.27
C VAL A 28 -3.69 -3.96 -6.52
N ALA A 29 -3.98 -2.78 -6.01
CA ALA A 29 -3.01 -1.68 -5.91
C ALA A 29 -2.73 -1.40 -4.43
N VAL A 30 -1.45 -1.47 -4.03
CA VAL A 30 -0.98 -1.12 -2.70
C VAL A 30 -0.24 0.22 -2.77
N VAL A 31 -0.54 1.12 -1.84
CA VAL A 31 0.04 2.46 -1.80
C VAL A 31 0.78 2.65 -0.48
N LEU A 32 2.09 2.91 -0.56
CA LEU A 32 3.03 2.96 0.54
C LEU A 32 3.62 4.37 0.69
N ALA A 33 3.61 4.86 1.93
CA ALA A 33 4.16 6.17 2.30
C ALA A 33 5.56 5.99 2.91
N GLY A 34 6.58 6.63 2.35
CA GLY A 34 7.98 6.39 2.74
C GLY A 34 8.38 7.00 4.08
N ARG A 35 7.63 7.99 4.57
CA ARG A 35 7.77 8.59 5.91
C ARG A 35 6.64 8.17 6.85
N ASP A 36 6.05 6.99 6.63
CA ASP A 36 5.05 6.46 7.56
C ASP A 36 5.66 6.22 8.94
N VAL A 37 4.96 6.66 9.99
CA VAL A 37 5.41 6.56 11.39
C VAL A 37 4.66 5.48 12.17
N ILE A 38 3.67 4.84 11.53
CA ILE A 38 2.83 3.81 12.14
C ILE A 38 3.32 2.42 11.71
N VAL A 39 3.70 2.26 10.44
CA VAL A 39 4.13 0.98 9.88
C VAL A 39 5.44 1.11 9.10
N ASP A 40 6.25 0.05 9.09
CA ASP A 40 7.44 -0.02 8.25
C ASP A 40 7.05 -0.36 6.81
N THR A 41 6.84 0.67 6.00
CA THR A 41 6.40 0.51 4.62
C THR A 41 7.49 -0.11 3.73
N LYS A 42 8.78 0.00 4.09
CA LYS A 42 9.86 -0.66 3.32
C LYS A 42 9.79 -2.17 3.48
N ALA A 43 9.63 -2.65 4.71
CA ALA A 43 9.46 -4.07 4.98
C ALA A 43 8.20 -4.62 4.27
N ILE A 44 7.09 -3.85 4.28
CA ILE A 44 5.86 -4.24 3.57
C ILE A 44 6.09 -4.35 2.07
N GLY A 45 6.73 -3.35 1.43
CA GLY A 45 6.93 -3.44 0.00
C GLY A 45 7.91 -4.54 -0.38
N ALA A 46 8.96 -4.79 0.41
CA ALA A 46 9.86 -5.93 0.20
C ALA A 46 9.12 -7.28 0.29
N TYR A 47 8.23 -7.44 1.28
CA TYR A 47 7.35 -8.60 1.41
C TYR A 47 6.45 -8.80 0.17
N LEU A 48 5.83 -7.72 -0.30
CA LEU A 48 4.92 -7.76 -1.44
C LEU A 48 5.65 -8.08 -2.75
N THR A 49 6.89 -7.60 -2.93
CA THR A 49 7.65 -7.76 -4.17
C THR A 49 8.65 -8.93 -4.15
N ASP A 50 8.65 -9.76 -3.11
CA ASP A 50 9.62 -10.87 -2.92
C ASP A 50 11.08 -10.41 -2.99
N ALA A 51 11.41 -9.27 -2.36
CA ALA A 51 12.79 -8.82 -2.28
C ALA A 51 13.58 -9.64 -1.25
N ASP A 52 14.66 -10.29 -1.69
CA ASP A 52 15.41 -11.31 -0.93
C ASP A 52 15.99 -10.83 0.41
N ASP A 53 16.32 -9.54 0.55
CA ASP A 53 17.00 -8.99 1.73
C ASP A 53 16.06 -8.18 2.66
N TRP A 54 14.73 -8.23 2.43
CA TRP A 54 13.76 -7.35 3.13
C TRP A 54 14.06 -5.85 2.98
N SER A 55 15.03 -5.50 2.14
CA SER A 55 15.41 -4.16 1.78
C SER A 55 14.73 -3.81 0.46
N LEU A 56 13.97 -2.73 0.48
CA LEU A 56 13.21 -2.28 -0.68
C LEU A 56 14.13 -1.43 -1.56
N GLU A 57 14.70 -2.05 -2.60
CA GLU A 57 15.48 -1.34 -3.62
C GLU A 57 14.54 -0.63 -4.60
N THR A 58 14.22 0.62 -4.30
CA THR A 58 13.34 1.47 -5.13
C THR A 58 13.98 1.88 -6.46
N GLU A 59 15.27 1.60 -6.70
CA GLU A 59 15.98 2.04 -7.91
C GLU A 59 15.39 1.41 -9.19
N SER A 60 14.80 0.23 -9.08
CA SER A 60 14.13 -0.45 -10.21
C SER A 60 12.68 0.04 -10.43
N TRP A 61 12.14 0.92 -9.57
CA TRP A 61 10.73 1.32 -9.60
C TRP A 61 10.55 2.57 -10.47
N GLU A 62 9.87 2.42 -11.60
CA GLU A 62 9.60 3.55 -12.49
C GLU A 62 8.63 4.53 -11.84
N ASN A 63 9.10 5.75 -11.52
CA ASN A 63 8.29 6.78 -10.84
C ASN A 63 7.67 6.30 -9.51
N GLY A 64 8.39 5.41 -8.80
CA GLY A 64 7.92 4.79 -7.56
C GLY A 64 6.78 3.79 -7.78
N LEU A 65 6.65 3.19 -8.96
CA LEU A 65 5.71 2.11 -9.24
C LEU A 65 6.47 0.83 -9.55
N TRP A 66 6.13 -0.22 -8.82
CA TRP A 66 6.47 -1.60 -9.15
C TRP A 66 5.22 -2.31 -9.68
N LYS A 67 5.39 -3.18 -10.66
CA LYS A 67 4.31 -3.96 -11.27
C LYS A 67 4.68 -5.43 -11.28
N GLY A 68 3.80 -6.24 -10.71
CA GLY A 68 3.83 -7.70 -10.79
C GLY A 68 2.62 -8.24 -11.56
N ASP A 69 2.39 -9.54 -11.42
CA ASP A 69 1.16 -10.17 -11.92
C ASP A 69 0.00 -9.81 -11.00
N GLY A 70 -0.99 -9.06 -11.50
CA GLY A 70 -2.15 -8.60 -10.74
C GLY A 70 -1.88 -7.53 -9.65
N LEU A 71 -0.64 -7.32 -9.23
CA LEU A 71 -0.26 -6.42 -8.13
C LEU A 71 0.53 -5.19 -8.60
N ASP A 72 -0.02 -4.01 -8.37
CA ASP A 72 0.67 -2.72 -8.50
C ASP A 72 1.09 -2.22 -7.11
N VAL A 73 2.38 -1.97 -6.86
CA VAL A 73 2.87 -1.38 -5.60
C VAL A 73 3.42 0.03 -5.87
N LEU A 74 2.82 1.03 -5.22
CA LEU A 74 3.22 2.43 -5.35
C LEU A 74 3.94 2.91 -4.09
N TRP A 75 5.12 3.47 -4.27
CA TRP A 75 5.96 4.03 -3.22
C TRP A 75 6.06 5.55 -3.33
N PHE A 76 5.77 6.25 -2.24
CA PHE A 76 5.89 7.70 -2.14
C PHE A 76 6.88 8.09 -1.05
N GLN A 77 8.14 8.19 -1.43
CA GLN A 77 9.26 8.42 -0.52
C GLN A 77 9.04 9.58 0.46
N ASP A 78 8.52 10.71 -0.02
CA ASP A 78 8.43 11.95 0.77
C ASP A 78 7.11 12.13 1.51
N LEU A 79 6.22 11.14 1.56
CA LEU A 79 4.90 11.26 2.21
C LEU A 79 4.81 10.42 3.49
N GLY A 80 4.10 10.94 4.48
CA GLY A 80 3.67 10.21 5.68
C GLY A 80 2.26 9.62 5.56
N HIS A 81 1.87 8.83 6.57
CA HIS A 81 0.64 8.01 6.60
C HIS A 81 -0.63 8.73 6.13
N GLY A 82 -0.90 9.93 6.67
CA GLY A 82 -2.08 10.72 6.33
C GLY A 82 -1.89 11.70 5.18
N GLU A 83 -0.65 11.97 4.77
CA GLU A 83 -0.35 12.98 3.74
C GLU A 83 -0.71 12.49 2.33
N ILE A 84 -0.77 11.17 2.14
CA ILE A 84 -1.05 10.53 0.85
C ILE A 84 -2.42 10.89 0.27
N PHE A 85 -3.37 11.26 1.14
CA PHE A 85 -4.73 11.64 0.75
C PHE A 85 -4.87 13.12 0.35
N ASN A 86 -3.78 13.90 0.39
CA ASN A 86 -3.83 15.35 0.20
C ASN A 86 -3.28 15.83 -1.15
N GLY A 87 -3.69 17.05 -1.52
CA GLY A 87 -3.11 17.82 -2.63
C GLY A 87 -3.07 17.09 -3.97
N ARG A 88 -1.91 17.15 -4.64
CA ARG A 88 -1.69 16.50 -5.94
C ARG A 88 -1.76 14.97 -5.86
N MET A 89 -1.51 14.39 -4.69
CA MET A 89 -1.46 12.94 -4.55
C MET A 89 -2.83 12.30 -4.57
N ARG A 90 -3.83 13.00 -4.01
CA ARG A 90 -5.23 12.60 -4.11
C ARG A 90 -5.66 12.33 -5.56
N LYS A 91 -5.21 13.15 -6.52
CA LYS A 91 -5.52 12.93 -7.94
C LYS A 91 -4.95 11.60 -8.44
N ARG A 92 -3.69 11.29 -8.11
CA ARG A 92 -3.03 10.03 -8.47
C ARG A 92 -3.77 8.83 -7.88
N LEU A 93 -4.23 8.91 -6.62
CA LEU A 93 -5.08 7.89 -6.00
C LEU A 93 -6.42 7.69 -6.74
N VAL A 94 -7.10 8.79 -7.10
CA VAL A 94 -8.35 8.72 -7.88
C VAL A 94 -8.11 8.07 -9.25
N ASP A 95 -7.02 8.42 -9.91
CA ASP A 95 -6.67 7.85 -11.22
C ASP A 95 -6.36 6.35 -11.12
N ILE A 96 -5.78 5.88 -10.00
CA ILE A 96 -5.61 4.44 -9.72
C ILE A 96 -6.96 3.77 -9.55
N VAL A 97 -7.81 4.28 -8.65
CA VAL A 97 -9.14 3.69 -8.39
C VAL A 97 -9.98 3.62 -9.68
N ARG A 98 -9.91 4.63 -10.54
CA ARG A 98 -10.61 4.63 -11.84
C ARG A 98 -10.23 3.45 -12.73
N ARG A 99 -8.98 2.98 -12.69
CA ARG A 99 -8.56 1.81 -13.49
C ARG A 99 -9.25 0.52 -13.08
N PHE A 100 -9.67 0.41 -11.82
CA PHE A 100 -10.41 -0.75 -11.31
C PHE A 100 -11.90 -0.73 -11.66
N VAL A 101 -12.44 0.41 -12.08
CA VAL A 101 -13.88 0.59 -12.35
C VAL A 101 -14.20 0.56 -13.86
N VAL A 102 -13.21 0.81 -14.72
CA VAL A 102 -13.43 1.04 -16.16
C VAL A 102 -13.26 -0.23 -17.01
N GLU A 103 -12.89 -1.36 -16.41
CA GLU A 103 -12.86 -2.67 -17.10
C GLU A 103 -14.10 -3.50 -16.70
N GLU A 104 -15.19 -3.29 -17.45
CA GLU A 104 -16.23 -4.29 -17.77
C GLU A 104 -16.23 -4.54 -19.28
#